data_AF-A0A060YYU6-F1
#
_entry.id   AF-A0A060YYU6-F1
#
_cell.length_a   1.000
_cell.length_b   1.000
_cell.length_c   1.000
_cell.angle_alpha   90.00
_cell.angle_beta   90.00
_cell.angle_gamma   90.00
#
_symmetry.space_group_name_H-M   'P 1'
#
loop_
_entity.id
_entity.type
_entity.pdbx_description
1 polymer ?
#
loop_
_entity_poly.entity_id
_entity_poly.type
_entity_poly.pdbx_seq_one_letter_code
_entity_poly.pdbx_strand_id
1 'polypeptide(L)'
;MNFTLSALFCSRRTKDDLRAYFILVQNPQCTSPATYVIYAHLLRQIAALAEADHNFLMHWFKKLSQKRFKQLVERLHFFISTRLFPAKPEELPPMAKCYWWIPSATKVLSLLNAANSISCTPFMPFVDFYNLTLDHTDFMEDYHTWQTHGNSTRFTFCQFPFILSTVVKKAIIQKDSEQQMISMARVRQRSLLTLSSIYDSVITVPHSLRHIYIYIYIYIYIYI
;
A
#
# COMPACT_ATOMS: atom_id res chain seq x y z
N MET A 1 -1.95 33.39 16.58
CA MET A 1 -3.10 33.57 15.67
C MET A 1 -3.29 32.28 14.89
N ASN A 2 -3.99 31.33 15.49
CA ASN A 2 -4.26 30.00 14.93
C ASN A 2 -5.77 29.83 14.91
N PHE A 3 -6.45 30.27 13.86
CA PHE A 3 -7.80 29.82 13.52
C PHE A 3 -8.07 30.20 12.05
N THR A 4 -8.75 29.31 11.33
CA THR A 4 -9.42 29.49 10.02
C THR A 4 -8.61 29.56 8.71
N LEU A 5 -7.93 28.45 8.34
CA LEU A 5 -7.72 28.12 6.91
C LEU A 5 -8.20 26.71 6.53
N SER A 6 -8.36 25.81 7.50
CA SER A 6 -8.92 24.47 7.28
C SER A 6 -10.44 24.46 7.05
N ALA A 7 -11.16 25.46 7.56
CA ALA A 7 -12.62 25.56 7.43
C ALA A 7 -13.09 26.11 6.07
N LEU A 8 -12.23 26.81 5.33
CA LEU A 8 -12.59 27.39 4.02
C LEU A 8 -12.48 26.40 2.85
N PHE A 9 -11.84 25.24 3.04
CA PHE A 9 -11.83 24.14 2.06
C PHE A 9 -12.91 23.08 2.33
N CYS A 10 -13.77 23.29 3.34
CA CYS A 10 -14.96 22.49 3.60
C CYS A 10 -16.23 23.19 3.06
N SER A 11 -16.12 24.02 2.03
CA SER A 11 -17.28 24.33 1.19
C SER A 11 -17.72 23.03 0.52
N ARG A 12 -19.00 22.67 0.62
CA ARG A 12 -19.64 21.59 -0.16
C ARG A 12 -19.03 21.55 -1.57
N ARG A 13 -18.11 20.62 -1.84
CA ARG A 13 -17.45 20.53 -3.14
C ARG A 13 -18.53 20.27 -4.17
N THR A 14 -18.61 21.11 -5.17
CA THR A 14 -19.64 21.05 -6.19
C THR A 14 -19.22 20.09 -7.30
N LYS A 15 -20.17 19.61 -8.10
CA LYS A 15 -19.85 18.80 -9.29
C LYS A 15 -18.94 19.55 -10.27
N ASP A 16 -18.95 20.87 -10.25
CA ASP A 16 -18.10 21.71 -11.10
C ASP A 16 -16.64 21.69 -10.64
N ASP A 17 -16.38 21.60 -9.33
CA ASP A 17 -15.03 21.43 -8.80
C ASP A 17 -14.41 20.10 -9.27
N LEU A 18 -15.20 19.01 -9.27
CA LEU A 18 -14.75 17.71 -9.79
C LEU A 18 -14.40 17.78 -11.27
N ARG A 19 -15.22 18.48 -12.08
CA ARG A 19 -14.93 18.70 -13.50
C ARG A 19 -13.65 19.50 -13.69
N ALA A 20 -13.46 20.55 -12.90
CA ALA A 20 -12.24 21.34 -12.92
C ALA A 20 -11.02 20.48 -12.58
N TYR A 21 -11.06 19.66 -11.53
CA TYR A 21 -9.98 18.74 -11.18
C TYR A 21 -9.69 17.74 -12.30
N PHE A 22 -10.74 17.16 -12.90
CA PHE A 22 -10.60 16.23 -14.02
C PHE A 22 -9.91 16.88 -15.23
N ILE A 23 -10.23 18.14 -15.55
CA ILE A 23 -9.60 18.86 -16.66
C ILE A 23 -8.16 19.23 -16.31
N LEU A 24 -7.94 19.80 -15.13
CA LEU A 24 -6.64 20.31 -14.69
C LEU A 24 -5.60 19.20 -14.55
N VAL A 25 -5.98 18.02 -14.05
CA VAL A 25 -5.02 16.92 -13.84
C VAL A 25 -4.44 16.42 -15.17
N GLN A 26 -5.19 16.60 -16.26
CA GLN A 26 -4.78 16.24 -17.62
C GLN A 26 -3.87 17.28 -18.28
N ASN A 27 -3.66 18.46 -17.68
CA ASN A 27 -2.89 19.54 -18.30
C ASN A 27 -1.43 19.14 -18.60
N PRO A 28 -1.00 19.12 -19.88
CA PRO A 28 0.36 18.71 -20.26
C PRO A 28 1.47 19.60 -19.67
N GLN A 29 1.16 20.83 -19.26
CA GLN A 29 2.14 21.74 -18.64
C GLN A 29 2.62 21.27 -17.27
N CYS A 30 1.93 20.33 -16.64
CA CYS A 30 2.29 19.74 -15.35
C CYS A 30 3.42 18.68 -15.46
N THR A 31 4.36 18.86 -16.39
CA THR A 31 5.43 17.90 -16.68
C THR A 31 6.81 18.42 -16.25
N SER A 32 6.97 19.74 -16.05
CA SER A 32 8.24 20.36 -15.66
C SER A 32 8.36 20.57 -14.13
N PRO A 33 9.58 20.51 -13.55
CA PRO A 33 9.81 20.76 -12.13
C PRO A 33 9.23 22.10 -11.64
N ALA A 34 9.24 23.14 -12.49
CA ALA A 34 8.69 24.45 -12.19
C ALA A 34 7.18 24.43 -11.86
N THR A 35 6.42 23.47 -12.41
CA THR A 35 4.96 23.36 -12.19
C THR A 35 4.59 22.31 -11.14
N TYR A 36 5.56 21.55 -10.61
CA TYR A 36 5.32 20.43 -9.71
C TYR A 36 4.69 20.84 -8.39
N VAL A 37 5.00 22.02 -7.86
CA VAL A 37 4.36 22.49 -6.62
C VAL A 37 2.85 22.63 -6.80
N ILE A 38 2.43 23.28 -7.88
CA ILE A 38 1.01 23.47 -8.20
C ILE A 38 0.37 22.12 -8.50
N TYR A 39 1.04 21.27 -9.28
CA TYR A 39 0.54 19.95 -9.60
C TYR A 39 0.37 19.08 -8.36
N ALA A 40 1.34 19.09 -7.44
CA ALA A 40 1.25 18.39 -6.17
C ALA A 40 0.01 18.84 -5.39
N HIS A 41 -0.22 20.15 -5.27
CA HIS A 41 -1.40 20.66 -4.57
C HIS A 41 -2.70 20.18 -5.21
N LEU A 42 -2.79 20.16 -6.54
CA LEU A 42 -3.93 19.57 -7.26
C LEU A 42 -4.11 18.09 -6.92
N LEU A 43 -3.04 17.30 -7.00
CA LEU A 43 -3.07 15.87 -6.67
C LEU A 43 -3.51 15.63 -5.22
N ARG A 44 -3.09 16.48 -4.28
CA ARG A 44 -3.52 16.41 -2.89
C ARG A 44 -5.02 16.67 -2.75
N GLN A 45 -5.56 17.66 -3.47
CA GLN A 45 -7.01 17.92 -3.43
C GLN A 45 -7.81 16.74 -3.97
N ILE A 46 -7.34 16.11 -5.06
CA ILE A 46 -7.95 14.91 -5.64
C ILE A 46 -7.84 13.72 -4.69
N ALA A 47 -6.67 13.48 -4.10
CA ALA A 47 -6.45 12.38 -3.17
C ALA A 47 -7.32 12.50 -1.90
N ALA A 48 -7.62 13.72 -1.47
CA ALA A 48 -8.46 14.02 -0.31
C ALA A 48 -9.97 14.14 -0.63
N LEU A 49 -10.40 13.77 -1.83
CA LEU A 49 -11.82 13.66 -2.16
C LEU A 49 -12.47 12.48 -1.43
N ALA A 50 -13.80 12.56 -1.25
CA ALA A 50 -14.58 11.46 -0.71
C ALA A 50 -14.64 10.28 -1.70
N GLU A 51 -14.89 9.08 -1.20
CA GLU A 51 -14.95 7.87 -2.02
C GLU A 51 -15.98 7.96 -3.17
N ALA A 52 -17.14 8.58 -2.91
CA ALA A 52 -18.14 8.83 -3.94
C ALA A 52 -17.60 9.70 -5.10
N ASP A 53 -16.79 10.71 -4.80
CA ASP A 53 -16.18 11.59 -5.79
C ASP A 53 -15.05 10.88 -6.55
N HIS A 54 -14.27 10.03 -5.88
CA HIS A 54 -13.32 9.13 -6.54
C HIS A 54 -14.03 8.22 -7.54
N ASN A 55 -15.20 7.66 -7.18
CA ASN A 55 -16.00 6.85 -8.09
C ASN A 55 -16.42 7.63 -9.34
N PHE A 56 -16.86 8.88 -9.21
CA PHE A 56 -17.16 9.72 -10.37
C PHE A 56 -15.93 9.96 -11.25
N LEU A 57 -14.79 10.30 -10.65
CA LEU A 57 -13.55 10.54 -11.40
C LEU A 57 -13.09 9.28 -12.15
N MET A 58 -13.15 8.10 -11.52
CA MET A 58 -12.81 6.83 -12.19
C MET A 58 -13.67 6.58 -13.44
N HIS A 59 -14.98 6.85 -13.35
CA HIS A 59 -15.90 6.73 -14.49
C HIS A 59 -15.60 7.76 -15.60
N TRP A 60 -15.11 8.95 -15.26
CA TRP A 60 -14.68 9.93 -16.26
C TRP A 60 -13.32 9.58 -16.87
N PHE A 61 -12.37 9.05 -16.09
CA PHE A 61 -11.09 8.56 -16.61
C PHE A 61 -11.29 7.42 -17.61
N LYS A 62 -12.26 6.54 -17.38
CA LYS A 62 -12.71 5.51 -18.34
C LYS A 62 -13.29 6.07 -19.64
N LYS A 63 -13.63 7.36 -19.71
CA LYS A 63 -14.10 8.00 -20.95
C LYS A 63 -12.98 8.71 -21.73
N LEU A 64 -11.75 8.71 -21.21
CA LEU A 64 -10.61 9.28 -21.92
C LEU A 64 -10.21 8.40 -23.11
N SER A 65 -9.59 9.02 -24.12
CA SER A 65 -8.89 8.25 -25.15
C SER A 65 -7.68 7.55 -24.55
N GLN A 66 -7.36 6.36 -25.07
CA GLN A 66 -6.22 5.56 -24.64
C GLN A 66 -4.91 6.37 -24.59
N LYS A 67 -4.68 7.22 -25.60
CA LYS A 67 -3.51 8.11 -25.67
C LYS A 67 -3.45 9.09 -24.47
N ARG A 68 -4.56 9.78 -24.16
CA ARG A 68 -4.60 10.74 -23.05
C ARG A 68 -4.47 10.05 -21.70
N PHE A 69 -5.09 8.88 -21.56
CA PHE A 69 -5.00 8.06 -20.37
C PHE A 69 -3.54 7.64 -20.10
N LYS A 70 -2.86 7.08 -21.11
CA LYS A 70 -1.45 6.69 -21.03
C LYS A 70 -0.53 7.87 -20.68
N GLN A 71 -0.70 9.02 -21.34
CA GLN A 71 0.08 10.22 -21.04
C GLN A 71 -0.10 10.72 -19.61
N LEU A 72 -1.29 10.55 -19.03
CA LEU A 72 -1.55 10.93 -17.64
C LEU A 72 -0.87 9.96 -16.66
N VAL A 73 -0.92 8.66 -16.94
CA VAL A 73 -0.19 7.64 -16.16
C VAL A 73 1.32 7.91 -16.19
N GLU A 74 1.90 8.11 -17.37
CA GLU A 74 3.32 8.43 -17.56
C GLU A 74 3.74 9.70 -16.80
N ARG A 75 2.90 10.74 -16.80
CA ARG A 75 3.18 11.98 -16.06
C ARG A 75 3.21 11.76 -14.55
N LEU A 76 2.28 10.99 -14.00
CA LEU A 76 2.27 10.66 -12.57
C LEU A 76 3.48 9.80 -12.20
N HIS A 77 3.86 8.84 -13.05
CA HIS A 77 5.10 8.09 -12.88
C HIS A 77 6.32 9.01 -12.83
N PHE A 78 6.48 9.87 -13.84
CA PHE A 78 7.60 10.79 -13.93
C PHE A 78 7.66 11.75 -12.73
N PHE A 79 6.50 12.24 -12.28
CA PHE A 79 6.41 13.06 -11.07
C PHE A 79 6.88 12.31 -9.82
N ILE A 80 6.43 11.07 -9.61
CA ILE A 80 6.85 10.23 -8.47
C ILE A 80 8.35 9.94 -8.54
N SER A 81 8.85 9.49 -9.70
CA SER A 81 10.25 9.13 -9.90
C SER A 81 11.19 10.32 -9.74
N THR A 82 10.85 11.48 -10.33
CA THR A 82 11.63 12.72 -10.16
C THR A 82 11.62 13.18 -8.72
N ARG A 83 10.53 12.96 -7.98
CA ARG A 83 10.48 13.32 -6.57
C ARG A 83 11.33 12.40 -5.69
N LEU A 84 11.38 11.11 -6.01
CA LEU A 84 12.22 10.13 -5.31
C LEU A 84 13.71 10.34 -5.61
N PHE A 85 14.04 10.58 -6.89
CA PHE A 85 15.40 10.67 -7.39
C PHE A 85 15.56 11.94 -8.23
N PRO A 86 15.61 13.13 -7.61
CA PRO A 86 15.74 14.38 -8.34
C PRO A 86 17.13 14.52 -8.95
N ALA A 87 17.20 14.83 -10.24
CA ALA A 87 18.47 15.13 -10.91
C ALA A 87 19.13 16.41 -10.38
N LYS A 88 18.32 17.39 -9.98
CA LYS A 88 18.71 18.68 -9.41
C LYS A 88 17.89 18.96 -8.16
N PRO A 89 18.36 18.56 -6.97
CA PRO A 89 17.61 18.69 -5.72
C PRO A 89 17.19 20.14 -5.39
N GLU A 90 17.98 21.13 -5.82
CA GLU A 90 17.76 22.56 -5.62
C GLU A 90 16.54 23.12 -6.35
N GLU A 91 16.08 22.47 -7.42
CA GLU A 91 14.90 22.88 -8.18
C GLU A 91 13.58 22.47 -7.48
N LEU A 92 13.66 21.60 -6.46
CA LEU A 92 12.50 21.10 -5.75
C LEU A 92 12.46 21.53 -4.27
N PRO A 93 11.27 21.71 -3.69
CA PRO A 93 11.17 21.96 -2.26
C PRO A 93 11.78 20.82 -1.43
N PRO A 94 12.35 21.11 -0.24
CA PRO A 94 12.91 20.07 0.63
C PRO A 94 11.91 18.96 0.96
N MET A 95 12.38 17.70 1.02
CA MET A 95 11.52 16.53 1.24
C MET A 95 10.66 16.64 2.51
N ALA A 96 11.24 17.14 3.61
CA ALA A 96 10.58 17.28 4.90
C ALA A 96 9.29 18.14 4.85
N LYS A 97 9.20 19.12 3.95
CA LYS A 97 8.03 20.01 3.83
C LYS A 97 6.94 19.46 2.88
N CYS A 98 7.28 18.44 2.11
CA CYS A 98 6.49 17.98 0.97
C CYS A 98 6.36 16.44 0.95
N TYR A 99 6.38 15.81 2.13
CA TYR A 99 6.21 14.36 2.29
C TYR A 99 4.89 13.83 1.70
N TRP A 100 3.89 14.71 1.54
CA TRP A 100 2.57 14.39 0.99
C TRP A 100 2.52 14.32 -0.54
N TRP A 101 3.58 14.71 -1.26
CA TRP A 101 3.60 14.71 -2.73
C TRP A 101 3.47 13.31 -3.32
N ILE A 102 4.35 12.40 -2.93
CA ILE A 102 4.37 11.01 -3.41
C ILE A 102 3.06 10.29 -3.02
N PRO A 103 2.59 10.32 -1.75
CA PRO A 103 1.33 9.69 -1.37
C PRO A 103 0.14 10.18 -2.20
N SER A 104 0.05 11.50 -2.43
CA SER A 104 -1.05 12.08 -3.21
C SER A 104 -1.01 11.62 -4.66
N ALA A 105 0.17 11.64 -5.28
CA ALA A 105 0.35 11.17 -6.65
C ALA A 105 0.03 9.68 -6.82
N THR A 106 0.55 8.84 -5.92
CA THR A 106 0.28 7.39 -5.93
C THR A 106 -1.21 7.11 -5.73
N LYS A 107 -1.91 7.86 -4.86
CA LYS A 107 -3.36 7.73 -4.69
C LYS A 107 -4.12 8.10 -5.97
N VAL A 108 -3.76 9.20 -6.65
CA VAL A 108 -4.39 9.55 -7.93
C VAL A 108 -4.10 8.51 -9.02
N LEU A 109 -2.87 7.99 -9.07
CA LEU A 109 -2.50 6.90 -9.97
C LEU A 109 -3.32 5.62 -9.70
N SER A 110 -3.65 5.35 -8.44
CA SER A 110 -4.54 4.25 -8.06
C SER A 110 -5.96 4.39 -8.64
N LEU A 111 -6.46 5.62 -8.78
CA LEU A 111 -7.76 5.88 -9.45
C LEU A 111 -7.70 5.55 -10.93
N LEU A 112 -6.57 5.82 -11.60
CA LEU A 112 -6.38 5.43 -13.00
C LEU A 112 -6.28 3.91 -13.11
N ASN A 113 -5.51 3.25 -12.25
CA ASN A 113 -5.44 1.79 -12.24
C ASN A 113 -6.83 1.16 -12.05
N ALA A 114 -7.62 1.67 -11.10
CA ALA A 114 -8.99 1.22 -10.87
C ALA A 114 -9.90 1.51 -12.09
N ALA A 115 -9.78 2.67 -12.72
CA ALA A 115 -10.49 2.99 -13.96
C ALA A 115 -10.14 2.01 -15.10
N ASN A 116 -8.87 1.60 -15.20
CA ASN A 116 -8.41 0.59 -16.14
C ASN A 116 -9.05 -0.79 -15.85
N SER A 117 -9.13 -1.18 -14.57
CA SER A 117 -9.74 -2.45 -14.14
C SER A 117 -11.24 -2.55 -14.39
N ILE A 118 -12.00 -1.46 -14.22
CA ILE A 118 -13.46 -1.45 -14.45
C ILE A 118 -13.84 -1.22 -15.92
N SER A 119 -12.85 -1.08 -16.81
CA SER A 119 -13.09 -0.89 -18.24
C SER A 119 -13.33 -2.22 -18.94
N CYS A 120 -14.26 -2.23 -19.90
CA CYS A 120 -14.59 -3.47 -20.63
C CYS A 120 -13.38 -3.99 -21.42
N THR A 121 -12.57 -3.07 -21.93
CA THR A 121 -11.26 -3.34 -22.51
C THR A 121 -10.26 -2.46 -21.78
N PRO A 122 -9.21 -3.02 -21.16
CA PRO A 122 -8.16 -2.23 -20.53
C PRO A 122 -7.51 -1.27 -21.53
N PHE A 123 -7.29 -0.02 -21.12
CA PHE A 123 -6.59 0.98 -21.94
C PHE A 123 -5.10 0.65 -22.08
N MET A 124 -4.53 0.05 -21.05
CA MET A 124 -3.13 -0.35 -21.05
C MET A 124 -2.94 -1.64 -20.26
N PRO A 125 -1.94 -2.46 -20.62
CA PRO A 125 -1.50 -3.57 -19.79
C PRO A 125 -1.21 -3.12 -18.35
N PHE A 126 -1.55 -3.94 -17.36
CA PHE A 126 -1.26 -3.63 -15.95
C PHE A 126 0.24 -3.52 -15.64
N VAL A 127 1.10 -4.14 -16.46
CA VAL A 127 2.56 -3.99 -16.34
C VAL A 127 3.04 -2.57 -16.60
N ASP A 128 2.29 -1.79 -17.39
CA ASP A 128 2.64 -0.39 -17.69
C ASP A 128 2.33 0.55 -16.50
N PHE A 129 1.68 0.05 -15.45
CA PHE A 129 1.54 0.77 -14.18
C PHE A 129 2.70 0.51 -13.22
N TYR A 130 3.66 -0.36 -13.56
CA TYR A 130 4.82 -0.59 -12.72
C TYR A 130 5.78 0.58 -12.81
N ASN A 131 6.18 1.11 -11.66
CA ASN A 131 7.24 2.10 -11.59
C ASN A 131 8.57 1.43 -11.27
N LEU A 132 9.36 1.13 -12.31
CA LEU A 132 10.65 0.46 -12.15
C LEU A 132 11.67 1.29 -11.35
N THR A 133 11.50 2.61 -11.21
CA THR A 133 12.40 3.39 -10.34
C THR A 133 12.27 2.99 -8.87
N LEU A 134 11.17 2.36 -8.48
CA LEU A 134 10.99 1.84 -7.12
C LEU A 134 11.92 0.66 -6.83
N ASP A 135 12.43 -0.04 -7.85
CA ASP A 135 13.40 -1.12 -7.68
C ASP A 135 14.74 -0.61 -7.10
N HIS A 136 14.98 0.70 -7.16
CA HIS A 136 16.14 1.37 -6.55
C HIS A 136 15.88 1.90 -5.12
N THR A 137 14.66 1.75 -4.61
CA THR A 137 14.32 2.09 -3.23
C THR A 137 14.51 0.89 -2.31
N ASP A 138 14.66 1.13 -1.01
CA ASP A 138 14.64 0.06 -0.01
C ASP A 138 13.21 -0.43 0.20
N PHE A 139 12.73 -1.24 -0.73
CA PHE A 139 11.37 -1.80 -0.69
C PHE A 139 11.19 -2.79 0.47
N MET A 140 12.28 -3.31 1.05
CA MET A 140 12.21 -4.19 2.22
C MET A 140 11.91 -3.38 3.47
N GLU A 141 12.53 -2.21 3.64
CA GLU A 141 12.18 -1.28 4.71
C GLU A 141 10.74 -0.74 4.56
N ASP A 142 10.30 -0.44 3.33
CA ASP A 142 8.91 -0.06 3.04
C ASP A 142 7.93 -1.18 3.42
N TYR A 143 8.26 -2.44 3.08
CA TYR A 143 7.49 -3.62 3.46
C TYR A 143 7.47 -3.84 4.98
N HIS A 144 8.61 -3.70 5.67
CA HIS A 144 8.66 -3.80 7.13
C HIS A 144 7.83 -2.72 7.82
N THR A 145 7.90 -1.48 7.31
CA THR A 145 7.07 -0.38 7.79
C THR A 145 5.59 -0.69 7.59
N TRP A 146 5.22 -1.20 6.41
CA TRP A 146 3.84 -1.58 6.09
C TRP A 146 3.31 -2.69 6.99
N GLN A 147 4.07 -3.77 7.19
CA GLN A 147 3.71 -4.90 8.05
C GLN A 147 3.52 -4.47 9.51
N THR A 148 4.45 -3.67 10.04
CA THR A 148 4.42 -3.24 11.44
C THR A 148 3.28 -2.26 11.70
N HIS A 149 2.91 -1.46 10.71
CA HIS A 149 1.99 -0.35 10.84
C HIS A 149 0.76 -0.50 9.93
N GLY A 150 0.23 -1.72 9.79
CA GLY A 150 -0.81 -2.10 8.80
C GLY A 150 -2.06 -1.22 8.74
N ASN A 151 -2.34 -0.41 9.76
CA ASN A 151 -3.43 0.58 9.82
C ASN A 151 -2.98 2.03 10.11
N SER A 152 -1.69 2.36 9.99
CA SER A 152 -1.21 3.72 10.26
C SER A 152 -1.50 4.68 9.11
N THR A 153 -1.52 5.97 9.44
CA THR A 153 -1.58 7.08 8.48
C THR A 153 -0.28 7.25 7.68
N ARG A 154 0.75 6.41 7.93
CA ARG A 154 2.03 6.48 7.22
C ARG A 154 1.89 5.80 5.86
N PHE A 155 2.34 6.51 4.85
CA PHE A 155 2.38 6.00 3.48
C PHE A 155 3.50 4.97 3.31
N THR A 156 3.17 3.88 2.61
CA THR A 156 4.14 2.93 2.07
C THR A 156 3.71 2.52 0.65
N PHE A 157 4.67 2.21 -0.22
CA PHE A 157 4.33 1.72 -1.56
C PHE A 157 3.67 0.35 -1.54
N CYS A 158 3.94 -0.47 -0.50
CA CYS A 158 3.27 -1.75 -0.29
C CYS A 158 1.74 -1.66 -0.13
N GLN A 159 1.18 -0.49 0.25
CA GLN A 159 -0.27 -0.23 0.23
C GLN A 159 -0.84 -0.16 -1.20
N PHE A 160 0.01 -0.02 -2.21
CA PHE A 160 -0.36 0.16 -3.61
C PHE A 160 0.33 -0.87 -4.52
N PRO A 161 -0.01 -2.18 -4.43
CA PRO A 161 0.71 -3.22 -5.15
C PRO A 161 0.74 -3.05 -6.67
N PHE A 162 -0.22 -2.33 -7.25
CA PHE A 162 -0.28 -2.10 -8.69
C PHE A 162 0.95 -1.36 -9.23
N ILE A 163 1.63 -0.55 -8.41
CA ILE A 163 2.80 0.25 -8.84
C ILE A 163 4.12 -0.52 -8.73
N LEU A 164 4.13 -1.63 -7.98
CA LEU A 164 5.32 -2.42 -7.73
C LEU A 164 5.64 -3.35 -8.91
N SER A 165 6.92 -3.44 -9.26
CA SER A 165 7.41 -4.37 -10.27
C SER A 165 7.21 -5.83 -9.86
N THR A 166 7.33 -6.74 -10.83
CA THR A 166 7.32 -8.19 -10.55
C THR A 166 8.49 -8.61 -9.66
N VAL A 167 9.65 -7.94 -9.79
CA VAL A 167 10.84 -8.22 -8.97
C VAL A 167 10.57 -7.92 -7.51
N VAL A 168 10.04 -6.72 -7.22
CA VAL A 168 9.69 -6.30 -5.84
C VAL A 168 8.60 -7.19 -5.27
N LYS A 169 7.53 -7.47 -6.04
CA LYS A 169 6.45 -8.37 -5.61
C LYS A 169 6.96 -9.77 -5.25
N LYS A 170 7.84 -10.33 -6.08
CA LYS A 170 8.45 -11.64 -5.83
C LYS A 170 9.28 -11.63 -4.56
N ALA A 171 10.08 -10.58 -4.34
CA ALA A 171 10.89 -10.45 -3.13
C ALA A 171 10.02 -10.33 -1.85
N ILE A 172 8.93 -9.56 -1.90
CA ILE A 172 7.95 -9.46 -0.80
C ILE A 172 7.33 -10.84 -0.49
N ILE A 173 6.80 -11.53 -1.51
CA ILE A 173 6.17 -12.85 -1.34
C ILE A 173 7.17 -13.88 -0.80
N GLN A 174 8.41 -13.84 -1.29
CA GLN A 174 9.48 -14.70 -0.80
C GLN A 174 9.76 -14.43 0.68
N LYS A 175 9.83 -13.16 1.08
CA LYS A 175 10.06 -12.78 2.49
C LYS A 175 8.91 -13.23 3.39
N ASP A 176 7.66 -13.02 2.97
CA ASP A 176 6.47 -13.48 3.69
C ASP A 176 6.53 -15.00 3.92
N SER A 177 6.89 -15.74 2.88
CA SER A 177 7.01 -17.20 2.93
C SER A 177 8.08 -17.66 3.92
N GLU A 178 9.24 -17.01 3.92
CA GLU A 178 10.33 -17.29 4.88
C GLU A 178 9.90 -17.01 6.33
N GLN A 179 9.26 -15.87 6.59
CA GLN A 179 8.77 -15.52 7.92
C GLN A 179 7.70 -16.49 8.40
N GLN A 180 6.77 -16.87 7.51
CA GLN A 180 5.73 -17.83 7.80
C GLN A 180 6.33 -19.20 8.15
N MET A 181 7.31 -19.67 7.38
CA MET A 181 8.01 -20.92 7.66
C MET A 181 8.73 -20.89 9.03
N ILE A 182 9.43 -19.80 9.36
CA ILE A 182 10.09 -19.63 10.66
C ILE A 182 9.06 -19.63 11.80
N SER A 183 7.94 -18.94 11.62
CA SER A 183 6.88 -18.89 12.62
C SER A 183 6.27 -20.28 12.86
N MET A 184 6.01 -21.04 11.80
CA MET A 184 5.50 -22.40 11.86
C MET A 184 6.50 -23.34 12.54
N ALA A 185 7.79 -23.24 12.21
CA ALA A 185 8.83 -24.01 12.86
C ALA A 185 8.91 -23.73 14.37
N ARG A 186 8.78 -22.45 14.78
CA ARG A 186 8.74 -22.06 16.20
C ARG A 186 7.50 -22.60 16.92
N VAL A 187 6.33 -22.51 16.30
CA VAL A 187 5.09 -23.08 16.85
C VAL A 187 5.24 -24.59 17.02
N ARG A 188 5.73 -25.28 15.98
CA ARG A 188 5.94 -26.73 16.01
C ARG A 188 6.96 -27.14 17.07
N GLN A 189 8.05 -26.39 17.23
CA GLN A 189 9.04 -26.64 18.28
C GLN A 189 8.44 -26.49 19.67
N ARG A 190 7.62 -25.45 19.92
CA ARG A 190 6.91 -25.31 21.19
C ARG A 190 5.97 -26.49 21.45
N SER A 191 5.22 -26.93 20.44
CA SER A 191 4.34 -28.11 20.57
C SER A 191 5.12 -29.40 20.90
N LEU A 192 6.29 -29.60 20.28
CA LEU A 192 7.14 -30.76 20.59
C LEU A 192 7.68 -30.71 22.03
N LEU A 193 8.12 -29.54 22.50
CA LEU A 193 8.57 -29.35 23.88
C LEU A 193 7.45 -29.55 24.91
N THR A 194 6.21 -29.16 24.58
CA THR A 194 5.07 -29.46 25.45
C THR A 194 4.78 -30.95 25.50
N LEU A 195 4.89 -31.67 24.38
CA LEU A 195 4.67 -33.11 24.33
C LEU A 195 5.76 -33.88 25.09
N SER A 196 7.03 -33.47 24.99
CA SER A 196 8.12 -34.08 25.75
C SER A 196 7.98 -33.82 27.25
N SER A 197 7.61 -32.61 27.66
CA SER A 197 7.35 -32.29 29.07
C SER A 197 6.20 -33.12 29.65
N ILE A 198 5.13 -33.34 28.88
CA ILE A 198 4.03 -34.21 29.27
C ILE A 198 4.53 -35.66 29.43
N TYR A 199 5.28 -36.16 28.45
CA TYR A 199 5.85 -37.51 28.48
C TYR A 199 6.77 -37.74 29.70
N ASP A 200 7.68 -36.81 30.00
CA ASP A 200 8.58 -36.90 31.14
C ASP A 200 7.82 -36.89 32.48
N SER A 201 6.77 -36.07 32.60
CA SER A 201 5.91 -36.05 33.79
C SER A 201 5.23 -37.40 34.02
N VAL A 202 4.81 -38.10 32.96
CA VAL A 202 4.23 -39.45 33.03
C VAL A 202 5.28 -40.51 33.39
N ILE A 203 6.53 -40.34 32.95
CA ILE A 203 7.63 -41.27 33.28
C ILE A 203 8.09 -41.13 34.73
N THR A 204 8.04 -39.94 35.31
CA THR A 204 8.38 -39.76 36.73
C THR A 204 7.38 -40.39 37.70
N VAL A 205 6.20 -40.82 37.21
CA VAL A 205 5.22 -41.54 38.01
C VAL A 205 5.72 -42.96 38.34
N PRO A 206 5.67 -43.41 39.61
CA PRO A 206 6.00 -44.78 39.99
C PRO A 206 5.24 -45.79 39.13
N HIS A 207 5.89 -46.89 38.74
CA HIS A 207 5.34 -47.85 37.78
C HIS A 207 3.97 -48.43 38.21
N SER A 208 3.71 -48.52 39.51
CA SER A 208 2.43 -48.95 40.09
C SER A 208 1.28 -47.96 39.89
N LEU A 209 1.56 -46.67 39.64
CA LEU A 209 0.56 -45.60 39.55
C LEU A 209 0.35 -45.08 38.11
N ARG A 210 1.18 -45.49 37.14
CA ARG A 210 1.05 -45.05 35.73
C ARG A 210 -0.29 -45.40 35.10
N HIS A 211 -0.84 -46.58 35.40
CA HIS A 211 -2.14 -47.00 34.88
C HIS A 211 -3.28 -46.08 35.35
N ILE A 212 -3.22 -45.61 36.61
CA ILE A 212 -4.20 -44.68 37.18
C ILE A 212 -4.05 -43.30 36.53
N TYR A 213 -2.81 -42.83 36.35
CA TYR A 213 -2.54 -41.52 35.76
C TYR A 213 -2.98 -41.42 34.30
N ILE A 214 -2.72 -42.47 33.50
CA ILE A 214 -3.20 -42.56 32.11
C ILE A 214 -4.73 -42.62 32.06
N TYR A 215 -5.38 -43.38 32.94
CA TYR A 215 -6.85 -43.44 33.00
C TYR A 215 -7.48 -42.10 33.35
N ILE A 216 -6.94 -41.37 34.34
CA ILE A 216 -7.41 -40.03 34.72
C ILE A 216 -7.22 -39.04 33.56
N TYR A 217 -6.07 -39.07 32.89
CA TYR A 217 -5.78 -38.17 31.78
C TYR A 217 -6.70 -38.41 30.58
N ILE A 218 -6.95 -39.69 30.24
CA ILE A 218 -7.91 -40.08 29.19
C ILE A 218 -9.35 -39.70 29.58
N TYR A 219 -9.75 -39.94 30.83
CA TYR A 219 -11.10 -39.62 31.31
C TYR A 219 -11.37 -38.10 31.29
N ILE A 220 -10.41 -37.28 31.71
CA ILE A 220 -10.49 -35.81 31.65
C ILE A 220 -10.59 -35.32 30.20
N TYR A 221 -9.85 -35.91 29.26
CA TYR A 221 -9.82 -35.44 27.86
C TYR A 221 -11.01 -35.92 27.01
N ILE A 222 -11.75 -36.94 27.47
CA ILE A 222 -12.94 -37.48 26.79
C ILE A 222 -14.25 -36.85 27.31
N TYR A 223 -14.29 -36.42 28.57
CA TYR A 223 -15.52 -35.94 29.24
C TYR A 223 -15.56 -34.41 29.48
N ILE A 224 -14.61 -33.66 28.92
CA ILE A 224 -14.63 -32.18 28.78
C ILE A 224 -14.66 -31.86 27.30
#